data_AF-A0A3D3EBK1-F1
#
_entry.id   AF-A0A3D3EBK1-F1
#
_cell.length_a   1.000
_cell.length_b   1.000
_cell.length_c   1.000
_cell.angle_alpha   90.00
_cell.angle_beta   90.00
_cell.angle_gamma   90.00
#
_symmetry.space_group_name_H-M   'P 1'
#
loop_
_entity.id
_entity.type
_entity.pdbx_description
1 polymer ?
#
loop_
_entity_poly.entity_id
_entity_poly.type
_entity_poly.pdbx_seq_one_letter_code
_entity_poly.pdbx_strand_id
1 'polypeptide(L)' 'LAVRTCGGQAMLRSLPLERLYRDSRCGALMLPWTAELCTDMLGKNLLYEAGETDEA' A
#
# COMPACT_ATOMS: atom_id res chain seq x y z
N LEU A 1 -7.61 1.88 -11.22
CA LEU A 1 -8.34 1.46 -12.44
C LEU A 1 -9.84 1.75 -12.34
N ALA A 2 -10.54 1.19 -11.34
CA ALA A 2 -12.00 1.32 -11.17
C ALA A 2 -12.56 2.77 -11.18
N VAL A 3 -11.93 3.70 -10.47
CA VAL A 3 -12.37 5.12 -10.47
C VAL A 3 -12.32 5.73 -11.88
N ARG A 4 -11.27 5.43 -12.66
CA ARG A 4 -11.12 5.92 -14.03
C ARG A 4 -12.13 5.27 -14.99
N THR A 5 -12.40 3.98 -14.84
CA THR A 5 -13.37 3.28 -15.69
C THR A 5 -14.81 3.77 -15.45
N CYS A 6 -15.15 4.11 -14.21
CA CYS A 6 -16.47 4.62 -13.86
C CYS A 6 -16.62 6.15 -14.04
N GLY A 7 -15.53 6.87 -14.30
CA GLY A 7 -15.54 8.32 -14.50
C GLY A 7 -16.21 9.07 -13.34
N GLY A 8 -17.04 10.07 -13.65
CA GLY A 8 -17.72 10.89 -12.63
C GLY A 8 -18.66 10.11 -11.71
N GLN A 9 -19.19 8.96 -12.14
CA GLN A 9 -20.05 8.11 -11.30
C GLN A 9 -19.29 7.53 -10.11
N ALA A 10 -17.96 7.39 -10.20
CA ALA A 10 -17.14 6.91 -9.09
C ALA A 10 -17.16 7.85 -7.86
N MET A 11 -17.56 9.11 -8.05
CA MET A 11 -17.65 10.14 -7.01
C MET A 11 -19.06 10.25 -6.41
N LEU A 12 -20.04 9.50 -6.93
CA LEU A 12 -21.37 9.47 -6.33
C LEU A 12 -21.38 8.59 -5.10
N ARG A 13 -22.10 9.00 -4.06
CA ARG A 13 -22.25 8.22 -2.81
C ARG A 13 -22.99 6.89 -2.98
N SER A 14 -23.69 6.70 -4.10
CA SER A 14 -24.33 5.42 -4.46
C SER A 14 -23.31 4.32 -4.73
N LEU A 15 -22.08 4.67 -5.11
CA LEU A 15 -20.97 3.74 -5.32
C LEU A 15 -19.85 4.05 -4.32
N PRO A 16 -19.32 3.06 -3.58
CA PRO A 16 -18.30 3.32 -2.55
C PRO A 16 -16.89 3.55 -3.11
N LEU A 17 -16.72 3.73 -4.43
CA LEU A 17 -15.42 3.72 -5.10
C LEU A 17 -14.48 4.83 -4.64
N GLU A 18 -14.98 6.06 -4.49
CA GLU A 18 -14.18 7.16 -3.98
C GLU A 18 -13.69 6.94 -2.54
N ARG A 19 -14.53 6.34 -1.68
CA ARG A 19 -14.17 6.02 -0.30
C ARG A 19 -13.08 4.95 -0.27
N LEU A 20 -13.29 3.84 -1.01
CA LEU A 20 -12.31 2.76 -1.10
C LEU A 20 -10.95 3.26 -1.62
N TYR A 21 -10.95 4.17 -2.60
CA TYR A 21 -9.72 4.77 -3.09
C TYR A 21 -9.00 5.59 -2.01
N ARG A 22 -9.72 6.44 -1.27
CA ARG A 22 -9.17 7.23 -0.16
C ARG A 22 -8.61 6.32 0.95
N ASP A 23 -9.37 5.32 1.37
CA ASP A 23 -8.98 4.40 2.45
C ASP A 23 -7.72 3.62 2.06
N SER A 24 -7.64 3.12 0.81
CA SER A 24 -6.46 2.40 0.31
C SER A 24 -5.20 3.28 0.29
N ARG A 25 -5.33 4.56 -0.10
CA ARG A 25 -4.22 5.51 -0.11
C ARG A 25 -3.76 5.86 1.30
N CYS A 26 -4.70 6.02 2.24
CA CYS A 26 -4.38 6.29 3.63
C CYS A 26 -3.69 5.09 4.28
N GLY A 27 -4.20 3.86 4.06
CA GLY A 27 -3.62 2.63 4.60
C GLY A 27 -2.15 2.42 4.19
N ALA A 28 -1.76 2.83 2.98
CA ALA A 28 -0.38 2.75 2.50
C ALA A 28 0.59 3.70 3.24
N LEU A 29 0.09 4.68 3.99
CA LEU A 29 0.87 5.66 4.75
C LEU A 29 0.74 5.47 6.28
N MET A 30 -0.01 4.46 6.72
CA MET A 30 -0.25 4.20 8.13
C MET A 30 0.82 3.28 8.72
N LEU A 31 1.31 3.64 9.90
CA LEU A 31 2.15 2.74 10.69
C LEU A 31 1.34 1.55 11.23
N PRO A 32 1.97 0.38 11.42
CA PRO A 32 3.39 0.10 11.22
C PRO A 32 3.76 -0.34 9.79
N TRP A 33 2.81 -0.33 8.85
CA TRP A 33 2.93 -0.96 7.53
C TRP A 33 2.83 0.04 6.37
N THR A 34 3.63 1.11 6.43
CA THR A 34 3.72 2.00 5.28
C THR A 34 4.28 1.23 4.08
N ALA A 35 3.94 1.65 2.85
CA ALA A 35 4.38 0.97 1.64
C ALA A 35 5.92 0.88 1.56
N GLU A 36 6.62 1.92 2.02
CA GLU A 36 8.09 1.97 2.07
C GLU A 36 8.65 0.96 3.09
N LEU A 37 8.10 0.90 4.30
CA LEU A 37 8.53 -0.07 5.32
C LEU A 37 8.30 -1.51 4.86
N CYS A 38 7.15 -1.81 4.27
CA CYS A 38 6.88 -3.13 3.71
C CYS A 38 7.90 -3.51 2.63
N THR A 39 8.30 -2.55 1.78
CA THR A 39 9.29 -2.79 0.72
C THR A 39 10.68 -3.03 1.30
N ASP A 40 11.10 -2.24 2.29
CA ASP A 40 12.38 -2.44 3.00
C ASP A 40 12.43 -3.79 3.72
N MET A 41 11.35 -4.14 4.42
CA MET A 41 11.25 -5.44 5.10
C MET A 41 11.31 -6.60 4.11
N LEU A 42 10.60 -6.52 2.98
CA LEU A 42 10.68 -7.54 1.94
C LEU A 42 12.10 -7.65 1.38
N GLY A 43 12.76 -6.53 1.11
CA GLY A 43 14.15 -6.50 0.62
C GLY A 43 15.09 -7.21 1.58
N LYS A 44 15.05 -6.86 2.87
CA LYS A 44 15.90 -7.50 3.90
C LYS A 44 15.62 -9.00 4.05
N ASN A 45 14.36 -9.40 4.14
CA ASN A 45 14.01 -10.81 4.31
C ASN A 45 14.30 -11.67 3.06
N LEU A 46 14.43 -11.07 1.88
CA LEU A 46 14.80 -11.78 0.65
C LEU A 46 16.31 -11.86 0.42
N LEU A 47 17.08 -10.91 0.98
CA LEU A 47 18.52 -10.81 0.78
C LEU A 47 19.35 -11.44 1.89
N TYR A 48 18.83 -11.49 3.11
CA TYR A 48 19.56 -11.96 4.30
C TYR A 48 18.87 -13.16 4.94
N GLU A 49 19.66 -14.13 5.37
CA GLU A 49 19.21 -15.19 6.26
C GLU A 49 19.05 -14.67 7.70
N ALA A 50 18.39 -15.47 8.54
CA ALA A 50 18.15 -15.09 9.92
C ALA A 50 19.47 -14.88 10.70
N GLY A 51 19.74 -13.63 11.09
CA GLY A 51 20.93 -13.24 11.84
C GLY A 51 22.11 -12.78 10.98
N GLU A 52 21.97 -12.81 9.65
CA GLU A 52 22.97 -12.28 8.73
C GLU A 52 22.94 -10.73 8.73
N THR A 53 24.12 -10.12 8.61
CA THR A 53 24.31 -8.66 8.64
C THR A 53 25.34 -8.26 7.62
N ASP A 54 25.25 -7.03 7.11
CA ASP A 54 26.17 -6.49 6.10
C ASP A 54 27.65 -6.52 6.44
N GLU A 55 28.00 -6.55 7.74
CA GLU A 55 29.39 -6.51 8.23
C GLU A 55 30.00 -7.90 8.49
N ALA A 56 29.23 -8.98 8.33
CA ALA A 56 29.64 -10.36 8.61
C ALA A 56 30.20 -11.10 7.39
#